data_AF-A0A8J5FIV2-F1
#
_entry.id   AF-A0A8J5FIV2-F1
#
_cell.length_a   1.000
_cell.length_b   1.000
_cell.length_c   1.000
_cell.angle_alpha   90.00
_cell.angle_beta   90.00
_cell.angle_gamma   90.00
#
_symmetry.space_group_name_H-M   'P 1'
#
loop_
_entity.id
_entity.type
_entity.pdbx_description
1 polymer ?
#
loop_
_entity_poly.entity_id
_entity_poly.type
_entity_poly.pdbx_seq_one_letter_code
_entity_poly.pdbx_strand_id
1 'polypeptide(L)'
;MPAPCNLIDAAHRFPLLSRLLRTSRLTPLQLRQSHACMLKTGLHLLPLPVSKLLAAASSLAEPAYALSIFHCIASPCLFHHTAVLRSLSSAPGARSVADAFSLFRSLHASPGLVLNQFVFIPTVKVLAQGLRLQLGRQLHALALKLGFLLYVNVRNTLIHLYCRCGRVSDDGLHLFDEMPLRNDRVIPLGKDQLSPLTLMAILFLLPPIALPATFDVINYGAIGDGKTDDSQAFLRAWAAVCKDASATPSVLNIGFKTFLINAVLNFMGPCKPSSITQVLMNGCNNLVVKGLKLVNSQRSHLAITNCNDVLLSQLTITSPGDSPNTDGIDVSNSRRIRIEWSTIATGDDCIAINRGTYQINITGIACGPGHGISIGSLGKDKSSSEEVTDVIVKQCNFTRTTNGVRIKTWQGGVGFASRIIFEDINFISTRNPIIIDQTYCDKPYGYCKNVPGAVKVTGVTYQRMHGTSPDPVAVTLTCSPLAPCSGIVMKEVMIRRDDGGATSSFCSNALGSIGKECQPKVNCLTTTS
;
A
#
# COMPACT_ATOMS: atom_id res chain seq x y z
N MET A 1 -50.91 0.21 4.71
CA MET A 1 -49.45 0.08 4.54
C MET A 1 -49.19 -0.57 3.18
N PRO A 2 -48.54 0.08 2.21
CA PRO A 2 -48.14 -0.60 0.99
C PRO A 2 -46.83 -1.37 1.25
N ALA A 3 -46.76 -2.60 0.75
CA ALA A 3 -45.64 -3.53 0.95
C ALA A 3 -44.29 -2.95 0.44
N PRO A 4 -43.15 -3.33 1.05
CA PRO A 4 -41.84 -2.94 0.53
C PRO A 4 -41.65 -3.58 -0.85
N CYS A 5 -41.61 -2.75 -1.89
CA CYS A 5 -41.28 -3.19 -3.23
C CYS A 5 -39.82 -3.71 -3.20
N ASN A 6 -39.64 -5.03 -3.32
CA ASN A 6 -38.32 -5.64 -3.32
C ASN A 6 -37.50 -5.07 -4.49
N LEU A 7 -36.31 -4.51 -4.20
CA LEU A 7 -35.47 -3.85 -5.20
C LEU A 7 -35.09 -4.78 -6.36
N ILE A 8 -35.03 -6.08 -6.07
CA ILE A 8 -34.80 -7.16 -7.04
C ILE A 8 -36.02 -7.32 -7.96
N ASP A 9 -37.24 -7.37 -7.42
CA ASP A 9 -38.48 -7.43 -8.21
C ASP A 9 -38.67 -6.19 -9.10
N ALA A 10 -38.35 -5.01 -8.59
CA ALA A 10 -38.39 -3.78 -9.37
C ALA A 10 -37.33 -3.77 -10.49
N ALA A 11 -36.13 -4.29 -10.23
CA ALA A 11 -35.07 -4.41 -11.24
C ALA A 11 -35.42 -5.43 -12.35
N HIS A 12 -36.18 -6.48 -12.03
CA HIS A 12 -36.69 -7.43 -13.01
C HIS A 12 -37.84 -6.87 -13.85
N ARG A 13 -38.68 -6.00 -13.28
CA ARG A 13 -39.82 -5.36 -13.99
C ARG A 13 -39.43 -4.15 -14.83
N PHE A 14 -38.30 -3.48 -14.56
CA PHE A 14 -37.88 -2.27 -15.27
C PHE A 14 -36.46 -2.40 -15.85
N PRO A 15 -36.30 -2.71 -17.14
CA PRO A 15 -35.00 -2.92 -17.80
C PRO A 15 -34.03 -1.72 -17.72
N LEU A 16 -34.56 -0.50 -17.59
CA LEU A 16 -33.74 0.71 -17.43
C LEU A 16 -33.20 0.85 -16.00
N LEU A 17 -33.94 0.38 -15.00
CA LEU A 17 -33.48 0.33 -13.61
C LEU A 17 -32.39 -0.72 -13.45
N SER A 18 -32.51 -1.90 -14.05
CA SER A 18 -31.43 -2.90 -14.02
C SER A 18 -30.15 -2.41 -14.70
N ARG A 19 -30.25 -1.59 -15.77
CA ARG A 19 -29.09 -0.91 -16.39
C ARG A 19 -28.46 0.15 -15.50
N LEU A 20 -29.26 0.96 -14.79
CA LEU A 20 -28.77 1.88 -13.76
C LEU A 20 -28.01 1.12 -12.65
N LEU A 21 -28.46 -0.09 -12.31
CA LEU A 21 -27.89 -0.91 -11.25
C LEU A 21 -26.65 -1.73 -11.67
N ARG A 22 -26.42 -1.98 -12.97
CA ARG A 22 -25.39 -2.89 -13.55
C ARG A 22 -24.18 -2.19 -14.24
N THR A 23 -23.90 -0.93 -13.91
CA THR A 23 -22.67 -0.21 -14.38
C THR A 23 -22.45 -0.22 -15.90
N SER A 24 -23.50 -0.02 -16.71
CA SER A 24 -23.40 0.23 -18.16
C SER A 24 -23.28 1.73 -18.47
N ARG A 25 -22.62 2.12 -19.58
CA ARG A 25 -22.58 3.51 -20.08
C ARG A 25 -24.01 3.99 -20.41
N LEU A 26 -24.62 4.75 -19.50
CA LEU A 26 -25.93 5.38 -19.70
C LEU A 26 -25.78 6.65 -20.52
N THR A 27 -26.74 6.96 -21.38
CA THR A 27 -26.85 8.30 -21.99
C THR A 27 -27.61 9.26 -21.07
N PRO A 28 -27.47 10.59 -21.23
CA PRO A 28 -28.26 11.56 -20.46
C PRO A 28 -29.77 11.40 -20.61
N LEU A 29 -30.25 10.90 -21.76
CA LEU A 29 -31.66 10.58 -21.99
C LEU A 29 -32.10 9.35 -21.17
N GLN A 30 -31.29 8.29 -21.18
CA GLN A 30 -31.57 7.07 -20.41
C GLN A 30 -31.54 7.33 -18.90
N LEU A 31 -30.67 8.23 -18.43
CA LEU A 31 -30.65 8.67 -17.03
C LEU A 31 -31.99 9.32 -16.63
N ARG A 32 -32.49 10.25 -17.46
CA ARG A 32 -33.77 10.94 -17.22
C ARG A 32 -34.97 9.98 -17.29
N GLN A 33 -34.95 9.02 -18.21
CA GLN A 33 -35.97 7.95 -18.29
C GLN A 33 -35.96 7.05 -17.04
N SER A 34 -34.78 6.66 -16.56
CA SER A 34 -34.64 5.91 -15.31
C SER A 34 -35.13 6.69 -14.10
N HIS A 35 -34.81 7.99 -14.01
CA HIS A 35 -35.33 8.85 -12.94
C HIS A 35 -36.87 8.96 -13.01
N ALA A 36 -37.45 9.18 -14.19
CA ALA A 36 -38.90 9.23 -14.36
C ALA A 36 -39.58 7.91 -13.94
N CYS A 37 -38.95 6.77 -14.24
CA CYS A 37 -39.39 5.46 -13.77
C CYS A 37 -39.34 5.35 -12.23
N MET A 38 -38.26 5.84 -11.61
CA MET A 38 -38.13 5.87 -10.14
C MET A 38 -39.17 6.77 -9.46
N LEU A 39 -39.57 7.86 -10.11
CA LEU A 39 -40.66 8.74 -9.63
C LEU A 39 -42.00 8.00 -9.66
N LYS A 40 -42.37 7.40 -10.80
CA LYS A 40 -43.63 6.66 -10.96
C LYS A 40 -43.77 5.44 -10.04
N THR A 41 -42.65 4.81 -9.69
CA THR A 41 -42.62 3.57 -8.89
C THR A 41 -42.38 3.80 -7.40
N GLY A 42 -42.15 5.04 -6.96
CA GLY A 42 -41.82 5.36 -5.57
C GLY A 42 -40.38 5.03 -5.16
N LEU A 43 -39.54 4.48 -6.06
CA LEU A 43 -38.15 4.11 -5.76
C LEU A 43 -37.24 5.32 -5.46
N HIS A 44 -37.64 6.52 -5.86
CA HIS A 44 -36.97 7.77 -5.49
C HIS A 44 -37.02 8.06 -3.97
N LEU A 45 -37.85 7.36 -3.20
CA LEU A 45 -37.90 7.47 -1.74
C LEU A 45 -36.87 6.56 -1.05
N LEU A 46 -36.22 5.65 -1.79
CA LEU A 46 -35.26 4.71 -1.24
C LEU A 46 -33.82 5.24 -1.38
N PRO A 47 -32.97 5.16 -0.34
CA PRO A 47 -31.62 5.72 -0.37
C PRO A 47 -30.70 5.12 -1.45
N LEU A 48 -30.76 3.80 -1.67
CA LEU A 48 -29.86 3.09 -2.58
C LEU A 48 -30.10 3.42 -4.08
N PRO A 49 -31.35 3.40 -4.60
CA PRO A 49 -31.63 3.83 -5.97
C PRO A 49 -31.21 5.27 -6.25
N VAL A 50 -31.51 6.18 -5.32
CA VAL A 50 -31.17 7.60 -5.47
C VAL A 50 -29.66 7.81 -5.44
N SER A 51 -28.93 7.10 -4.57
CA SER A 51 -27.46 7.08 -4.56
C SER A 51 -26.87 6.68 -5.92
N LYS A 52 -27.41 5.62 -6.55
CA LYS A 52 -26.95 5.19 -7.89
C LYS A 52 -27.32 6.16 -9.00
N LEU A 53 -28.49 6.80 -8.91
CA LEU A 53 -28.90 7.84 -9.84
C LEU A 53 -27.97 9.05 -9.78
N LEU A 54 -27.60 9.50 -8.58
CA LEU A 54 -26.64 10.59 -8.38
C LEU A 54 -25.23 10.23 -8.87
N ALA A 55 -24.77 9.01 -8.62
CA ALA A 55 -23.47 8.54 -9.14
C ALA A 55 -23.45 8.56 -10.68
N ALA A 56 -24.52 8.10 -11.33
CA ALA A 56 -24.65 8.10 -12.78
C ALA A 56 -24.71 9.52 -13.36
N ALA A 57 -25.43 10.45 -12.70
CA ALA A 57 -25.43 11.87 -13.07
C ALA A 57 -24.03 12.50 -12.97
N SER A 58 -23.28 12.16 -11.92
CA SER A 58 -21.89 12.61 -11.76
C SER A 58 -20.97 12.06 -12.85
N SER A 59 -21.11 10.79 -13.24
CA SER A 59 -20.30 10.19 -14.31
C SER A 59 -20.59 10.80 -15.69
N LEU A 60 -21.78 11.35 -15.89
CA LEU A 60 -22.19 12.03 -17.11
C LEU A 60 -21.88 13.54 -17.11
N ALA A 61 -21.23 14.05 -16.07
CA ALA A 61 -20.92 15.48 -15.90
C ALA A 61 -22.17 16.38 -16.05
N GLU A 62 -23.30 15.96 -15.45
CA GLU A 62 -24.59 16.67 -15.48
C GLU A 62 -24.89 17.33 -14.10
N PRO A 63 -24.15 18.39 -13.70
CA PRO A 63 -24.20 18.94 -12.35
C PRO A 63 -25.55 19.57 -11.99
N ALA A 64 -26.19 20.29 -12.92
CA ALA A 64 -27.48 20.91 -12.69
C ALA A 64 -28.57 19.85 -12.43
N TYR A 65 -28.49 18.73 -13.16
CA TYR A 65 -29.41 17.62 -12.98
C TYR A 65 -29.16 16.87 -11.66
N ALA A 66 -27.88 16.61 -11.32
CA ALA A 66 -27.52 16.00 -10.04
C ALA A 66 -27.99 16.85 -8.85
N LEU A 67 -27.86 18.18 -8.93
CA LEU A 67 -28.32 19.10 -7.89
C LEU A 67 -29.85 19.09 -7.76
N SER A 68 -30.58 19.02 -8.88
CA SER A 68 -32.05 18.91 -8.86
C SER A 68 -32.54 17.64 -8.16
N ILE A 69 -31.87 16.51 -8.36
CA ILE A 69 -32.18 15.23 -7.69
C ILE A 69 -31.87 15.36 -6.19
N PHE A 70 -30.72 15.94 -5.86
CA PHE A 70 -30.26 16.08 -4.49
C PHE A 70 -31.22 16.90 -3.62
N HIS A 71 -31.78 17.99 -4.16
CA HIS A 71 -32.77 18.82 -3.45
C HIS A 71 -34.08 18.09 -3.16
N CYS A 72 -34.38 16.98 -3.84
CA CYS A 72 -35.55 16.15 -3.56
C CYS A 72 -35.32 15.10 -2.46
N ILE A 73 -34.10 15.00 -1.92
CA ILE A 73 -33.77 14.00 -0.88
C ILE A 73 -34.08 14.58 0.50
N ALA A 74 -35.05 13.98 1.21
CA ALA A 74 -35.46 14.45 2.54
C ALA A 74 -34.36 14.35 3.60
N SER A 75 -33.50 13.33 3.53
CA SER A 75 -32.38 13.13 4.47
C SER A 75 -31.11 12.69 3.73
N PRO A 76 -30.32 13.63 3.18
CA PRO A 76 -29.14 13.31 2.41
C PRO A 76 -27.97 12.87 3.28
N CYS A 77 -27.48 11.64 3.11
CA CYS A 77 -26.25 11.18 3.75
C CYS A 77 -24.96 11.72 3.08
N LEU A 78 -23.80 11.41 3.68
CA LEU A 78 -22.46 11.80 3.22
C LEU A 78 -22.18 11.38 1.75
N PHE A 79 -22.68 10.22 1.33
CA PHE A 79 -22.49 9.72 -0.04
C PHE A 79 -23.17 10.61 -1.08
N HIS A 80 -24.42 11.03 -0.82
CA HIS A 80 -25.17 11.90 -1.73
C HIS A 80 -24.45 13.24 -1.94
N HIS A 81 -23.97 13.86 -0.85
CA HIS A 81 -23.18 15.09 -0.91
C HIS A 81 -21.90 14.91 -1.73
N THR A 82 -21.16 13.82 -1.47
CA THR A 82 -19.91 13.51 -2.19
C THR A 82 -20.14 13.32 -3.69
N ALA A 83 -21.23 12.65 -4.08
CA ALA A 83 -21.56 12.42 -5.49
C ALA A 83 -21.86 13.73 -6.24
N VAL A 84 -22.64 14.63 -5.63
CA VAL A 84 -22.96 15.93 -6.23
C VAL A 84 -21.73 16.82 -6.29
N LEU A 85 -20.89 16.86 -5.24
CA LEU A 85 -19.62 17.59 -5.25
C LEU A 85 -18.69 17.12 -6.37
N ARG A 86 -18.61 15.81 -6.63
CA ARG A 86 -17.84 15.27 -7.76
C ARG A 86 -18.39 15.73 -9.11
N SER A 87 -19.72 15.73 -9.26
CA SER A 87 -20.38 16.24 -10.46
C SER A 87 -20.06 17.71 -10.70
N LEU A 88 -20.13 18.54 -9.64
CA LEU A 88 -19.80 19.97 -9.70
C LEU A 88 -18.32 20.21 -10.03
N SER A 89 -17.41 19.37 -9.51
CA SER A 89 -15.97 19.44 -9.84
C SER A 89 -15.63 19.07 -11.27
N SER A 90 -16.55 18.43 -11.99
CA SER A 90 -16.36 18.03 -13.39
C SER A 90 -16.85 19.09 -14.37
N ALA A 91 -17.49 20.17 -13.89
CA ALA A 91 -18.08 21.23 -14.72
C ALA A 91 -17.53 22.62 -14.34
N PRO A 92 -16.79 23.28 -15.25
CA PRO A 92 -16.21 24.59 -14.97
C PRO A 92 -17.26 25.71 -15.01
N GLY A 93 -17.26 26.62 -14.02
CA GLY A 93 -18.09 27.82 -14.02
C GLY A 93 -18.21 28.51 -12.65
N ALA A 94 -18.59 29.80 -12.63
CA ALA A 94 -18.74 30.54 -11.37
C ALA A 94 -19.90 30.02 -10.51
N ARG A 95 -20.97 29.52 -11.14
CA ARG A 95 -22.14 28.96 -10.46
C ARG A 95 -21.81 27.65 -9.74
N SER A 96 -20.99 26.78 -10.34
CA SER A 96 -20.58 25.51 -9.71
C SER A 96 -19.73 25.72 -8.46
N VAL A 97 -18.99 26.83 -8.38
CA VAL A 97 -18.22 27.23 -7.19
C VAL A 97 -19.12 27.60 -6.01
N ALA A 98 -20.16 28.40 -6.26
CA ALA A 98 -21.12 28.77 -5.23
C ALA A 98 -21.90 27.54 -4.73
N ASP A 99 -22.40 26.72 -5.65
CA ASP A 99 -23.17 25.52 -5.33
C ASP A 99 -22.34 24.50 -4.54
N ALA A 100 -21.09 24.24 -4.95
CA ALA A 100 -20.21 23.28 -4.27
C ALA A 100 -19.87 23.74 -2.85
N PHE A 101 -19.57 25.03 -2.65
CA PHE A 101 -19.24 25.53 -1.33
C PHE A 101 -20.47 25.60 -0.41
N SER A 102 -21.64 25.94 -0.95
CA SER A 102 -22.92 25.87 -0.23
C SER A 102 -23.22 24.45 0.24
N LEU A 103 -23.05 23.47 -0.66
CA LEU A 103 -23.26 22.05 -0.37
C LEU A 103 -22.25 21.49 0.65
N PHE A 104 -21.00 21.94 0.60
CA PHE A 104 -19.99 21.58 1.61
C PHE A 104 -20.38 22.13 2.99
N ARG A 105 -20.86 23.38 3.05
CA ARG A 105 -21.31 24.01 4.30
C ARG A 105 -22.53 23.32 4.88
N SER A 106 -23.51 22.96 4.05
CA SER A 106 -24.71 22.23 4.52
C SER A 106 -24.34 20.87 5.09
N LEU A 107 -23.41 20.15 4.45
CA LEU A 107 -22.89 18.88 4.95
C LEU A 107 -22.20 19.06 6.31
N HIS A 108 -21.30 20.04 6.43
CA HIS A 108 -20.56 20.29 7.67
C HIS A 108 -21.46 20.75 8.83
N ALA A 109 -22.58 21.43 8.52
CA ALA A 109 -23.56 21.85 9.50
C ALA A 109 -24.59 20.77 9.89
N SER A 110 -24.62 19.64 9.18
CA SER A 110 -25.62 18.58 9.38
C SER A 110 -25.26 17.70 10.60
N PRO A 111 -26.10 17.65 11.65
CA PRO A 111 -25.87 16.80 12.82
C PRO A 111 -25.80 15.32 12.44
N GLY A 112 -24.80 14.60 12.95
CA GLY A 112 -24.64 13.15 12.72
C GLY A 112 -23.93 12.76 11.42
N LEU A 113 -23.51 13.72 10.59
CA LEU A 113 -22.67 13.43 9.41
C LEU A 113 -21.21 13.80 9.68
N VAL A 114 -20.32 12.80 9.58
CA VAL A 114 -18.87 12.99 9.77
C VAL A 114 -18.18 13.17 8.42
N LEU A 115 -17.38 14.23 8.27
CA LEU A 115 -16.60 14.48 7.06
C LEU A 115 -15.56 13.38 6.82
N ASN A 116 -15.17 13.17 5.56
CA ASN A 116 -14.05 12.32 5.19
C ASN A 116 -13.22 12.95 4.06
N GLN A 117 -12.07 12.33 3.73
CA GLN A 117 -11.15 12.80 2.68
C GLN A 117 -11.82 12.99 1.30
N PHE A 118 -12.88 12.24 0.98
CA PHE A 118 -13.53 12.25 -0.34
C PHE A 118 -14.43 13.45 -0.57
N VAL A 119 -14.76 14.22 0.47
CA VAL A 119 -15.52 15.47 0.37
C VAL A 119 -14.57 16.65 0.10
N PHE A 120 -13.39 16.66 0.71
CA PHE A 120 -12.40 17.72 0.56
C PHE A 120 -11.89 17.81 -0.88
N ILE A 121 -11.51 16.69 -1.49
CA ILE A 121 -10.93 16.65 -2.84
C ILE A 121 -11.80 17.35 -3.90
N PRO A 122 -13.08 16.97 -4.13
CA PRO A 122 -13.90 17.63 -5.15
C PRO A 122 -14.18 19.10 -4.80
N THR A 123 -14.32 19.44 -3.52
CA THR A 123 -14.57 20.82 -3.09
C THR A 123 -13.35 21.72 -3.36
N VAL A 124 -12.14 21.27 -3.01
CA VAL A 124 -10.88 21.98 -3.31
C VAL A 124 -10.68 22.12 -4.82
N LYS A 125 -10.99 21.09 -5.62
CA LYS A 125 -10.91 21.15 -7.09
C LYS A 125 -11.79 22.23 -7.67
N VAL A 126 -13.03 22.36 -7.21
CA VAL A 126 -13.94 23.43 -7.65
C VAL A 126 -13.39 24.81 -7.28
N LEU A 127 -12.87 24.97 -6.06
CA LEU A 127 -12.26 26.24 -5.64
C LEU A 127 -11.03 26.61 -6.48
N ALA A 128 -10.24 25.61 -6.89
CA ALA A 128 -9.08 25.80 -7.77
C ALA A 128 -9.48 26.19 -9.20
N GLN A 129 -10.59 25.67 -9.71
CA GLN A 129 -11.17 26.09 -10.99
C GLN A 129 -11.67 27.54 -10.94
N GLY A 130 -12.31 27.92 -9.83
CA GLY A 130 -12.81 29.27 -9.59
C GLY A 130 -11.79 30.29 -9.07
N LEU A 131 -10.52 29.90 -8.94
CA LEU A 131 -9.44 30.73 -8.39
C LEU A 131 -9.79 31.35 -7.02
N ARG A 132 -10.50 30.61 -6.16
CA ARG A 132 -11.00 31.09 -4.86
C ARG A 132 -10.02 30.82 -3.73
N LEU A 133 -8.94 31.59 -3.68
CA LEU A 133 -7.86 31.43 -2.69
C LEU A 133 -8.34 31.52 -1.23
N GLN A 134 -9.17 32.52 -0.90
CA GLN A 134 -9.62 32.76 0.48
C GLN A 134 -10.42 31.56 1.04
N LEU A 135 -11.36 31.04 0.24
CA LEU A 135 -12.16 29.86 0.60
C LEU A 135 -11.29 28.60 0.65
N GLY A 136 -10.32 28.50 -0.27
CA GLY A 136 -9.34 27.42 -0.29
C GLY A 136 -8.52 27.34 0.99
N ARG A 137 -8.07 28.50 1.53
CA ARG A 137 -7.36 28.58 2.81
C ARG A 137 -8.23 28.18 4.00
N GLN A 138 -9.50 28.58 4.01
CA GLN A 138 -10.43 28.15 5.06
C GLN A 138 -10.61 26.63 5.04
N LEU A 139 -10.73 26.04 3.85
CA LEU A 139 -10.87 24.60 3.68
C LEU A 139 -9.58 23.84 4.03
N HIS A 140 -8.41 24.40 3.73
CA HIS A 140 -7.12 23.90 4.20
C HIS A 140 -7.05 23.90 5.73
N ALA A 141 -7.35 25.02 6.38
CA ALA A 141 -7.32 25.11 7.85
C ALA A 141 -8.28 24.10 8.50
N LEU A 142 -9.46 23.90 7.92
CA LEU A 142 -10.40 22.87 8.36
C LEU A 142 -9.85 21.45 8.16
N ALA A 143 -9.24 21.16 7.01
CA ALA A 143 -8.59 19.88 6.74
C ALA A 143 -7.46 19.58 7.73
N LEU A 144 -6.67 20.59 8.10
CA LEU A 144 -5.64 20.49 9.13
C LEU A 144 -6.23 20.14 10.49
N LYS A 145 -7.22 20.91 10.96
CA LYS A 145 -7.87 20.68 12.26
C LYS A 145 -8.50 19.31 12.40
N LEU A 146 -9.02 18.76 11.30
CA LEU A 146 -9.66 17.45 11.27
C LEU A 146 -8.69 16.30 10.93
N GLY A 147 -7.39 16.57 10.78
CA GLY A 147 -6.37 15.55 10.49
C GLY A 147 -6.37 15.02 9.05
N PHE A 148 -7.12 15.64 8.12
CA PHE A 148 -7.20 15.19 6.73
C PHE A 148 -5.95 15.51 5.90
N LEU A 149 -5.02 16.31 6.43
CA LEU A 149 -3.72 16.47 5.79
C LEU A 149 -2.87 15.20 5.88
N LEU A 150 -3.20 14.20 6.69
CA LEU A 150 -2.46 12.92 6.66
C LEU A 150 -2.63 12.16 5.33
N TYR A 151 -3.66 12.50 4.56
CA TYR A 151 -3.92 11.86 3.27
C TYR A 151 -3.24 12.63 2.11
N VAL A 152 -2.34 11.93 1.41
CA VAL A 152 -1.54 12.48 0.30
C VAL A 152 -2.41 13.07 -0.83
N ASN A 153 -3.56 12.46 -1.11
CA ASN A 153 -4.53 12.94 -2.10
C ASN A 153 -5.15 14.31 -1.74
N VAL A 154 -5.39 14.59 -0.46
CA VAL A 154 -5.90 15.88 0.03
C VAL A 154 -4.81 16.94 -0.08
N ARG A 155 -3.57 16.64 0.36
CA ARG A 155 -2.42 17.55 0.21
C ARG A 155 -2.13 17.88 -1.25
N ASN A 156 -2.07 16.89 -2.13
CA ASN A 156 -1.86 17.10 -3.57
C ASN A 156 -2.95 18.01 -4.18
N THR A 157 -4.20 17.83 -3.75
CA THR A 157 -5.31 18.66 -4.25
C THR A 157 -5.21 20.11 -3.74
N LEU A 158 -4.75 20.31 -2.50
CA LEU A 158 -4.49 21.63 -1.93
C LEU A 158 -3.27 22.32 -2.58
N ILE A 159 -2.19 21.60 -2.86
CA ILE A 159 -1.05 22.13 -3.63
C ILE A 159 -1.53 22.58 -5.01
N HIS A 160 -2.32 21.76 -5.71
CA HIS A 160 -2.92 22.13 -6.99
C HIS A 160 -3.76 23.42 -6.88
N LEU A 161 -4.57 23.57 -5.83
CA LEU A 161 -5.31 24.81 -5.55
C LEU A 161 -4.38 26.01 -5.40
N TYR A 162 -3.31 25.90 -4.60
CA TYR A 162 -2.36 27.00 -4.40
C TYR A 162 -1.60 27.36 -5.66
N CYS A 163 -1.18 26.36 -6.44
CA CYS A 163 -0.56 26.57 -7.74
C CYS A 163 -1.49 27.29 -8.71
N ARG A 164 -2.76 26.85 -8.81
CA ARG A 164 -3.77 27.50 -9.66
C ARG A 164 -4.04 28.94 -9.22
N CYS A 165 -4.03 29.22 -7.92
CA CYS A 165 -4.23 30.56 -7.37
C CYS A 165 -2.96 31.43 -7.34
N GLY A 166 -1.83 30.97 -7.90
CA GLY A 166 -0.59 31.75 -7.97
C GLY A 166 0.20 31.84 -6.65
N ARG A 167 -0.10 31.00 -5.66
CA ARG A 167 0.59 30.93 -4.35
C ARG A 167 1.56 29.74 -4.28
N VAL A 168 2.35 29.54 -5.34
CA VAL A 168 3.29 28.41 -5.45
C VAL A 168 4.39 28.51 -4.40
N SER A 169 5.09 29.65 -4.34
CA SER A 169 6.31 29.82 -3.51
C SER A 169 6.05 29.95 -2.00
N ASP A 170 4.79 30.17 -1.60
CA ASP A 170 4.40 30.31 -0.20
C ASP A 170 3.67 29.04 0.27
N ASP A 171 2.33 29.03 0.12
CA ASP A 171 1.44 28.02 0.66
C ASP A 171 1.62 26.66 -0.05
N GLY A 172 1.85 26.68 -1.37
CA GLY A 172 2.01 25.46 -2.18
C GLY A 172 3.31 24.72 -1.90
N LEU A 173 4.43 25.45 -1.80
CA LEU A 173 5.76 24.91 -1.51
C LEU A 173 5.85 24.48 -0.05
N HIS A 174 5.37 25.28 0.90
CA HIS A 174 5.33 24.90 2.31
C HIS A 174 4.56 23.59 2.52
N LEU A 175 3.37 23.47 1.91
CA LEU A 175 2.57 22.26 2.02
C LEU A 175 3.23 21.05 1.35
N PHE A 176 4.00 21.26 0.28
CA PHE A 176 4.78 20.23 -0.41
C PHE A 176 6.00 19.78 0.43
N ASP A 177 6.70 20.72 1.05
CA ASP A 177 7.90 20.44 1.84
C ASP A 177 7.57 19.64 3.11
N GLU A 178 6.41 19.93 3.72
CA GLU A 178 5.87 19.20 4.86
C GLU A 178 5.39 17.77 4.52
N MET A 179 5.38 17.36 3.24
CA MET A 179 4.94 16.01 2.83
C MET A 179 5.98 14.93 3.13
N PRO A 180 5.67 13.94 4.01
CA PRO A 180 6.58 12.84 4.33
C PRO A 180 6.69 11.80 3.20
N LEU A 181 5.64 11.65 2.39
CA LEU A 181 5.61 10.87 1.15
C LEU A 181 5.31 11.82 -0.01
N ARG A 182 6.28 11.98 -0.90
CA ARG A 182 6.17 12.84 -2.09
C ARG A 182 5.83 11.95 -3.29
N ASN A 183 4.87 12.39 -4.10
CA ASN A 183 4.78 11.89 -5.48
C ASN A 183 5.84 12.63 -6.29
N ASP A 184 6.69 11.92 -7.03
CA ASP A 184 7.72 12.50 -7.92
C ASP A 184 7.15 13.35 -9.09
N ARG A 185 5.84 13.62 -9.08
CA ARG A 185 5.08 14.34 -10.12
C ARG A 185 4.76 15.80 -9.78
N VAL A 186 5.10 16.28 -8.58
CA VAL A 186 4.87 17.68 -8.18
C VAL A 186 6.23 18.37 -8.09
N ILE A 187 6.60 19.07 -9.16
CA ILE A 187 7.78 19.95 -9.19
C ILE A 187 7.28 21.38 -8.99
N PRO A 188 7.66 22.08 -7.92
CA PRO A 188 7.47 23.52 -7.82
C PRO A 188 8.44 24.18 -8.81
N LEU A 189 7.98 24.51 -10.01
CA LEU A 189 8.78 25.26 -10.97
C LEU A 189 8.83 26.74 -10.52
N GLY A 190 9.94 27.14 -9.94
CA GLY A 190 10.28 28.55 -9.71
C GLY A 190 10.40 29.28 -11.04
N LYS A 191 9.76 30.44 -11.16
CA LYS A 191 9.61 31.17 -12.41
C LYS A 191 10.85 31.94 -12.88
N ASP A 192 11.99 31.81 -12.22
CA ASP A 192 12.99 32.89 -12.31
C ASP A 192 14.22 32.62 -13.19
N GLN A 193 14.32 31.56 -14.01
CA GLN A 193 15.55 31.35 -14.82
C GLN A 193 15.37 30.73 -16.23
N LEU A 194 14.21 30.82 -16.90
CA LEU A 194 14.08 30.29 -18.28
C LEU A 194 13.23 31.20 -19.18
N SER A 195 13.74 31.50 -20.38
CA SER A 195 13.08 32.38 -21.36
C SER A 195 11.86 31.71 -22.04
N PRO A 196 10.91 32.49 -22.58
CA PRO A 196 9.66 31.95 -23.16
C PRO A 196 9.87 30.97 -24.32
N LEU A 197 10.98 31.10 -25.07
CA LEU A 197 11.32 30.18 -26.17
C LEU A 197 11.83 28.83 -25.68
N THR A 198 12.58 28.76 -24.58
CA THR A 198 13.00 27.50 -23.96
C THR A 198 11.82 26.76 -23.33
N LEU A 199 10.82 27.48 -22.82
CA LEU A 199 9.60 26.90 -22.26
C LEU A 199 8.72 26.24 -23.33
N MET A 200 8.62 26.83 -24.53
CA MET A 200 7.92 26.23 -25.68
C MET A 200 8.63 24.98 -26.21
N ALA A 201 9.96 24.98 -26.26
CA ALA A 201 10.72 23.80 -26.69
C ALA A 201 10.59 22.63 -25.70
N ILE A 202 10.59 22.89 -24.40
CA ILE A 202 10.44 21.86 -23.35
C ILE A 202 9.02 21.30 -23.29
N LEU A 203 7.98 22.11 -23.57
CA LEU A 203 6.59 21.65 -23.60
C LEU A 203 6.26 20.72 -24.78
N PHE A 204 7.02 20.81 -25.87
CA PHE A 204 6.89 19.93 -27.05
C PHE A 204 7.84 18.72 -27.02
N LEU A 205 8.86 18.72 -26.15
CA LEU A 205 9.83 17.61 -26.00
C LEU A 205 9.56 16.70 -24.79
N LEU A 206 8.67 17.08 -23.87
CA LEU A 206 8.26 16.20 -22.78
C LEU A 206 7.14 15.26 -23.26
N PRO A 207 7.34 13.92 -23.18
CA PRO A 207 6.29 12.98 -23.55
C PRO A 207 5.08 13.17 -22.61
N PRO A 208 3.85 12.96 -23.11
CA PRO A 208 2.65 13.04 -22.28
C PRO A 208 2.79 12.13 -21.06
N ILE A 209 2.49 12.68 -19.87
CA ILE A 209 2.57 11.96 -18.60
C ILE A 209 1.52 10.83 -18.62
N ALA A 210 1.97 9.61 -18.88
CA ALA A 210 1.16 8.41 -18.76
C ALA A 210 0.92 8.10 -17.26
N LEU A 211 -0.29 7.68 -16.92
CA LEU A 211 -0.53 6.99 -15.65
C LEU A 211 0.13 5.60 -15.70
N PRO A 212 0.55 5.02 -14.55
CA PRO A 212 0.91 3.61 -14.50
C PRO A 212 -0.18 2.80 -15.18
N ALA A 213 0.18 2.04 -16.21
CA ALA A 213 -0.79 1.25 -16.94
C ALA A 213 -1.24 0.09 -16.03
N THR A 214 -2.51 0.12 -15.62
CA THR A 214 -3.13 -0.94 -14.82
C THR A 214 -3.80 -1.95 -15.72
N PHE A 215 -3.36 -3.21 -15.62
CA PHE A 215 -3.86 -4.33 -16.39
C PHE A 215 -4.71 -5.20 -15.46
N ASP A 216 -6.02 -4.97 -15.43
CA ASP A 216 -6.94 -5.75 -14.62
C ASP A 216 -7.25 -7.10 -15.28
N VAL A 217 -7.01 -8.21 -14.58
CA VAL A 217 -7.24 -9.57 -15.10
C VAL A 217 -8.67 -9.80 -15.61
N ILE A 218 -9.66 -9.08 -15.08
CA ILE A 218 -11.05 -9.15 -15.54
C ILE A 218 -11.18 -8.65 -16.98
N ASN A 219 -10.43 -7.61 -17.36
CA ASN A 219 -10.40 -7.09 -18.73
C ASN A 219 -9.78 -8.08 -19.72
N TYR A 220 -9.08 -9.09 -19.23
CA TYR A 220 -8.48 -10.16 -20.02
C TYR A 220 -9.25 -11.49 -19.94
N GLY A 221 -10.47 -11.44 -19.38
CA GLY A 221 -11.43 -12.56 -19.40
C GLY A 221 -11.44 -13.39 -18.13
N ALA A 222 -10.88 -12.92 -17.01
CA ALA A 222 -11.01 -13.61 -15.74
C ALA A 222 -12.43 -13.43 -15.19
N ILE A 223 -13.03 -14.51 -14.70
CA ILE A 223 -14.39 -14.56 -14.15
C ILE A 223 -14.35 -14.32 -12.64
N GLY A 224 -13.39 -14.96 -11.96
CA GLY A 224 -13.18 -14.82 -10.52
C GLY A 224 -14.36 -15.33 -9.69
N ASP A 225 -14.87 -16.52 -10.01
CA ASP A 225 -15.94 -17.24 -9.29
C ASP A 225 -15.43 -18.40 -8.41
N GLY A 226 -14.10 -18.63 -8.40
CA GLY A 226 -13.43 -19.71 -7.66
C GLY A 226 -13.66 -21.10 -8.24
N LYS A 227 -14.27 -21.21 -9.42
CA LYS A 227 -14.62 -22.49 -10.08
C LYS A 227 -14.12 -22.56 -11.51
N THR A 228 -14.13 -21.45 -12.22
CA THR A 228 -13.67 -21.35 -13.59
C THR A 228 -12.17 -21.13 -13.63
N ASP A 229 -11.47 -21.90 -14.46
CA ASP A 229 -10.02 -21.72 -14.64
C ASP A 229 -9.71 -20.38 -15.32
N ASP A 230 -9.21 -19.43 -14.54
CA ASP A 230 -8.86 -18.08 -14.95
C ASP A 230 -7.42 -17.98 -15.49
N SER A 231 -6.67 -19.11 -15.54
CA SER A 231 -5.24 -19.11 -15.89
C SER A 231 -4.92 -18.38 -17.20
N GLN A 232 -5.70 -18.61 -18.25
CA GLN A 232 -5.47 -18.00 -19.56
C GLN A 232 -5.72 -16.48 -19.55
N ALA A 233 -6.64 -16.00 -18.71
CA ALA A 233 -6.87 -14.57 -18.55
C ALA A 233 -5.68 -13.88 -17.87
N PHE A 234 -5.11 -14.52 -16.85
CA PHE A 234 -3.90 -14.05 -16.17
C PHE A 234 -2.69 -14.03 -17.12
N LEU A 235 -2.49 -15.07 -17.94
CA LEU A 235 -1.41 -15.09 -18.94
C LEU A 235 -1.57 -14.00 -20.01
N ARG A 236 -2.79 -13.76 -20.50
CA ARG A 236 -3.06 -12.67 -21.45
C ARG A 236 -2.81 -11.29 -20.84
N ALA A 237 -3.24 -11.09 -19.60
CA ALA A 237 -3.02 -9.85 -18.87
C ALA A 237 -1.52 -9.61 -18.66
N TRP A 238 -0.77 -10.63 -18.23
CA TRP A 238 0.69 -10.55 -18.08
C TRP A 238 1.40 -10.27 -19.41
N ALA A 239 1.02 -10.94 -20.50
CA ALA A 239 1.58 -10.66 -21.82
C ALA A 239 1.35 -9.22 -22.28
N ALA A 240 0.22 -8.61 -21.88
CA ALA A 240 -0.08 -7.21 -22.14
C ALA A 240 0.77 -6.27 -21.29
N VAL A 241 0.91 -6.54 -19.98
CA VAL A 241 1.84 -5.84 -19.07
C VAL A 241 3.25 -5.85 -19.66
N CYS A 242 3.70 -7.01 -20.12
CA CYS A 242 5.08 -7.21 -20.50
C CYS A 242 5.46 -6.54 -21.85
N LYS A 243 4.46 -6.31 -22.70
CA LYS A 243 4.58 -5.59 -23.98
C LYS A 243 4.41 -4.08 -23.86
N ASP A 244 3.93 -3.58 -22.71
CA ASP A 244 3.72 -2.17 -22.49
C ASP A 244 5.04 -1.40 -22.67
N ALA A 245 5.04 -0.45 -23.61
CA ALA A 245 6.21 0.37 -23.91
C ALA A 245 6.18 1.71 -23.16
N SER A 246 5.24 1.87 -22.21
CA SER A 246 5.12 3.09 -21.43
C SER A 246 6.38 3.31 -20.57
N ALA A 247 6.79 4.58 -20.43
CA ALA A 247 7.91 4.97 -19.57
C ALA A 247 7.58 4.87 -18.06
N THR A 248 6.42 4.30 -17.71
CA THR A 248 5.91 4.21 -16.35
C THR A 248 5.76 2.76 -15.91
N PRO A 249 5.91 2.43 -14.61
CA PRO A 249 5.65 1.09 -14.09
C PRO A 249 4.26 0.57 -14.48
N SER A 250 4.19 -0.61 -15.06
CA SER A 250 2.92 -1.32 -15.35
C SER A 250 2.57 -2.25 -14.18
N VAL A 251 1.29 -2.36 -13.84
CA VAL A 251 0.83 -3.21 -12.72
C VAL A 251 -0.24 -4.18 -13.19
N LEU A 252 -0.05 -5.47 -12.92
CA LEU A 252 -1.10 -6.47 -13.01
C LEU A 252 -2.03 -6.33 -11.80
N ASN A 253 -3.28 -5.92 -12.02
CA ASN A 253 -4.27 -5.78 -10.95
C ASN A 253 -5.13 -7.05 -10.84
N ILE A 254 -5.17 -7.62 -9.64
CA ILE A 254 -6.02 -8.75 -9.29
C ILE A 254 -7.16 -8.20 -8.42
N GLY A 255 -8.32 -7.95 -9.02
CA GLY A 255 -9.47 -7.37 -8.34
C GLY A 255 -10.05 -8.24 -7.21
N PHE A 256 -11.10 -7.75 -6.54
CA PHE A 256 -11.72 -8.41 -5.38
C PHE A 256 -12.62 -9.59 -5.77
N LYS A 257 -12.03 -10.74 -6.12
CA LYS A 257 -12.71 -11.97 -6.51
C LYS A 257 -11.89 -13.22 -6.14
N THR A 258 -12.51 -14.40 -6.23
CA THR A 258 -11.84 -15.69 -6.03
C THR A 258 -11.47 -16.26 -7.39
N PHE A 259 -10.19 -16.40 -7.72
CA PHE A 259 -9.77 -16.93 -9.02
C PHE A 259 -9.29 -18.37 -8.86
N LEU A 260 -9.81 -19.30 -9.67
CA LEU A 260 -9.25 -20.65 -9.75
C LEU A 260 -8.18 -20.63 -10.84
N ILE A 261 -6.97 -21.06 -10.51
CA ILE A 261 -5.84 -21.12 -11.44
C ILE A 261 -5.39 -22.59 -11.50
N ASN A 262 -5.76 -23.30 -12.56
CA ASN A 262 -5.42 -24.72 -12.72
C ASN A 262 -4.12 -24.96 -13.50
N ALA A 263 -3.62 -23.96 -14.24
CA ALA A 263 -2.34 -24.04 -14.92
C ALA A 263 -1.23 -23.44 -14.06
N VAL A 264 0.00 -23.96 -14.22
CA VAL A 264 1.19 -23.29 -13.67
C VAL A 264 1.33 -21.95 -14.40
N LEU A 265 0.92 -20.86 -13.73
CA LEU A 265 1.16 -19.52 -14.25
C LEU A 265 2.66 -19.23 -14.18
N ASN A 266 3.26 -19.06 -15.36
CA ASN A 266 4.66 -18.66 -15.48
C ASN A 266 4.70 -17.21 -15.99
N PHE A 267 4.75 -16.26 -15.06
CA PHE A 267 5.01 -14.87 -15.39
C PHE A 267 6.51 -14.71 -15.60
N MET A 268 6.93 -14.66 -16.87
CA MET A 268 8.34 -14.48 -17.24
C MET A 268 8.62 -13.04 -17.63
N GLY A 269 9.73 -12.50 -17.11
CA GLY A 269 10.42 -11.33 -17.64
C GLY A 269 11.68 -11.70 -18.45
N PRO A 270 12.48 -10.73 -18.91
CA PRO A 270 12.31 -9.29 -18.72
C PRO A 270 11.20 -8.69 -19.61
N CYS A 271 10.39 -7.82 -19.03
CA CYS A 271 9.43 -6.95 -19.71
C CYS A 271 10.06 -5.61 -20.09
N LYS A 272 9.43 -4.87 -21.02
CA LYS A 272 9.91 -3.55 -21.48
C LYS A 272 10.02 -2.48 -20.37
N PRO A 273 9.10 -2.36 -19.40
CA PRO A 273 9.27 -1.40 -18.30
C PRO A 273 10.34 -1.86 -17.31
N SER A 274 11.19 -0.94 -16.86
CA SER A 274 12.40 -1.23 -16.07
C SER A 274 12.17 -1.40 -14.57
N SER A 275 10.96 -1.13 -14.05
CA SER A 275 10.63 -1.30 -12.63
C SER A 275 9.18 -1.75 -12.48
N ILE A 276 8.97 -3.05 -12.29
CA ILE A 276 7.65 -3.67 -12.11
C ILE A 276 7.70 -4.56 -10.87
N THR A 277 6.76 -4.36 -9.95
CA THR A 277 6.39 -5.42 -9.01
C THR A 277 5.50 -6.42 -9.74
N GLN A 278 5.94 -7.67 -9.84
CA GLN A 278 5.31 -8.65 -10.72
C GLN A 278 3.84 -8.94 -10.36
N VAL A 279 3.51 -9.05 -9.08
CA VAL A 279 2.14 -9.19 -8.59
C VAL A 279 1.90 -8.27 -7.39
N LEU A 280 0.86 -7.42 -7.48
CA LEU A 280 0.38 -6.60 -6.36
C LEU A 280 -1.04 -7.01 -5.99
N MET A 281 -1.24 -7.36 -4.72
CA MET A 281 -2.54 -7.62 -4.12
C MET A 281 -2.83 -6.52 -3.10
N ASN A 282 -3.78 -5.65 -3.41
CA ASN A 282 -4.10 -4.48 -2.61
C ASN A 282 -5.56 -4.47 -2.15
N GLY A 283 -5.80 -4.53 -0.84
CA GLY A 283 -7.15 -4.57 -0.26
C GLY A 283 -7.82 -5.96 -0.32
N CYS A 284 -7.08 -7.00 -0.71
CA CYS A 284 -7.60 -8.33 -0.98
C CYS A 284 -7.76 -9.12 0.33
N ASN A 285 -8.97 -9.14 0.89
CA ASN A 285 -9.26 -9.90 2.12
C ASN A 285 -9.70 -11.34 1.81
N ASN A 286 -9.46 -12.28 2.75
CA ASN A 286 -9.81 -13.70 2.62
C ASN A 286 -9.16 -14.38 1.41
N LEU A 287 -7.91 -14.01 1.13
CA LEU A 287 -7.18 -14.43 -0.06
C LEU A 287 -6.46 -15.77 0.18
N VAL A 288 -6.53 -16.67 -0.80
CA VAL A 288 -5.74 -17.91 -0.81
C VAL A 288 -4.99 -18.00 -2.13
N VAL A 289 -3.66 -18.06 -2.06
CA VAL A 289 -2.76 -18.23 -3.21
C VAL A 289 -1.97 -19.51 -2.99
N LYS A 290 -2.07 -20.45 -3.94
CA LYS A 290 -1.35 -21.73 -3.88
C LYS A 290 -0.61 -22.01 -5.17
N GLY A 291 0.60 -22.58 -5.08
CA GLY A 291 1.28 -23.17 -6.25
C GLY A 291 1.81 -22.16 -7.27
N LEU A 292 1.81 -20.87 -6.97
CA LEU A 292 2.22 -19.84 -7.94
C LEU A 292 3.74 -19.82 -8.12
N LYS A 293 4.18 -19.73 -9.38
CA LYS A 293 5.59 -19.59 -9.76
C LYS A 293 5.87 -18.18 -10.31
N LEU A 294 6.80 -17.47 -9.69
CA LEU A 294 7.19 -16.09 -10.03
C LEU A 294 8.69 -16.06 -10.36
N VAL A 295 9.07 -15.63 -11.56
CA VAL A 295 10.45 -15.74 -12.04
C VAL A 295 10.95 -14.42 -12.63
N ASN A 296 12.13 -13.98 -12.18
CA ASN A 296 12.88 -12.84 -12.69
C ASN A 296 12.07 -11.54 -12.73
N SER A 297 11.42 -11.19 -11.62
CA SER A 297 10.82 -9.87 -11.47
C SER A 297 11.90 -8.78 -11.56
N GLN A 298 11.62 -7.66 -12.24
CA GLN A 298 12.56 -6.53 -12.32
C GLN A 298 12.62 -5.69 -11.03
N ARG A 299 11.69 -5.93 -10.11
CA ARG A 299 11.69 -5.44 -8.73
C ARG A 299 11.12 -6.56 -7.84
N SER A 300 10.26 -6.27 -6.87
CA SER A 300 9.69 -7.31 -6.01
C SER A 300 8.72 -8.24 -6.76
N HIS A 301 8.61 -9.49 -6.32
CA HIS A 301 7.79 -10.51 -6.99
C HIS A 301 6.33 -10.41 -6.56
N LEU A 302 6.06 -10.42 -5.25
CA LEU A 302 4.71 -10.41 -4.70
C LEU A 302 4.57 -9.37 -3.59
N ALA A 303 3.64 -8.43 -3.74
CA ALA A 303 3.31 -7.46 -2.71
C ALA A 303 1.88 -7.67 -2.18
N ILE A 304 1.74 -7.81 -0.87
CA ILE A 304 0.48 -7.90 -0.11
C ILE A 304 0.31 -6.61 0.69
N THR A 305 -0.69 -5.80 0.34
CA THR A 305 -0.89 -4.48 0.93
C THR A 305 -2.36 -4.24 1.30
N ASN A 306 -2.63 -3.71 2.50
CA ASN A 306 -4.01 -3.47 2.97
C ASN A 306 -4.90 -4.72 3.01
N CYS A 307 -4.32 -5.91 3.20
CA CYS A 307 -5.04 -7.18 3.15
C CYS A 307 -5.27 -7.76 4.54
N ASN A 308 -6.36 -8.51 4.70
CA ASN A 308 -6.67 -9.27 5.91
C ASN A 308 -6.97 -10.72 5.57
N ASP A 309 -6.54 -11.65 6.40
CA ASP A 309 -6.85 -13.09 6.24
C ASP A 309 -6.31 -13.63 4.91
N VAL A 310 -4.98 -13.66 4.76
CA VAL A 310 -4.31 -14.14 3.54
C VAL A 310 -3.54 -15.42 3.83
N LEU A 311 -3.69 -16.42 2.97
CA LEU A 311 -2.85 -17.63 2.92
C LEU A 311 -2.07 -17.66 1.61
N LEU A 312 -0.75 -17.59 1.70
CA LEU A 312 0.19 -17.84 0.61
C LEU A 312 0.85 -19.20 0.88
N SER A 313 0.74 -20.17 -0.03
CA SER A 313 1.36 -21.49 0.20
C SER A 313 1.90 -22.15 -1.05
N GLN A 314 2.94 -22.97 -0.93
CA GLN A 314 3.51 -23.73 -2.06
C GLN A 314 3.97 -22.81 -3.21
N LEU A 315 4.50 -21.63 -2.89
CA LEU A 315 4.99 -20.70 -3.91
C LEU A 315 6.43 -21.05 -4.30
N THR A 316 6.78 -20.78 -5.56
CA THR A 316 8.15 -20.83 -6.06
C THR A 316 8.54 -19.48 -6.64
N ILE A 317 9.42 -18.74 -5.97
CA ILE A 317 9.85 -17.40 -6.38
C ILE A 317 11.35 -17.43 -6.66
N THR A 318 11.79 -17.04 -7.86
CA THR A 318 13.20 -17.14 -8.26
C THR A 318 13.69 -15.93 -9.07
N SER A 319 14.78 -15.31 -8.66
CA SER A 319 15.62 -14.39 -9.46
C SER A 319 17.12 -14.68 -9.21
N PRO A 320 18.03 -14.20 -10.09
CA PRO A 320 19.47 -14.27 -9.81
C PRO A 320 19.83 -13.57 -8.50
N GLY A 321 20.75 -14.16 -7.73
CA GLY A 321 21.10 -13.69 -6.38
C GLY A 321 21.80 -12.33 -6.32
N ASP A 322 22.22 -11.79 -7.45
CA ASP A 322 22.81 -10.46 -7.63
C ASP A 322 21.79 -9.42 -8.16
N SER A 323 20.51 -9.80 -8.29
CA SER A 323 19.46 -8.92 -8.81
C SER A 323 18.94 -7.94 -7.74
N PRO A 324 19.23 -6.63 -7.84
CA PRO A 324 18.88 -5.67 -6.81
C PRO A 324 17.36 -5.51 -6.68
N ASN A 325 16.86 -5.35 -5.44
CA ASN A 325 15.46 -5.05 -5.14
C ASN A 325 14.45 -6.07 -5.69
N THR A 326 14.87 -7.32 -5.82
CA THR A 326 14.03 -8.42 -6.31
C THR A 326 13.32 -9.17 -5.19
N ASP A 327 12.81 -8.44 -4.21
CA ASP A 327 12.20 -8.98 -2.99
C ASP A 327 11.16 -10.07 -3.32
N GLY A 328 11.12 -11.13 -2.53
CA GLY A 328 10.21 -12.26 -2.77
C GLY A 328 8.77 -11.88 -2.44
N ILE A 329 8.49 -11.68 -1.15
CA ILE A 329 7.17 -11.28 -0.66
C ILE A 329 7.27 -10.05 0.23
N ASP A 330 6.63 -8.96 -0.19
CA ASP A 330 6.49 -7.74 0.60
C ASP A 330 5.11 -7.70 1.26
N VAL A 331 5.06 -7.58 2.59
CA VAL A 331 3.80 -7.42 3.33
C VAL A 331 3.77 -6.06 4.00
N SER A 332 2.70 -5.28 3.80
CA SER A 332 2.50 -4.00 4.47
C SER A 332 1.03 -3.73 4.81
N ASN A 333 0.76 -2.98 5.89
CA ASN A 333 -0.58 -2.55 6.30
C ASN A 333 -1.61 -3.70 6.35
N SER A 334 -1.19 -4.90 6.74
CA SER A 334 -1.96 -6.12 6.57
C SER A 334 -2.04 -6.93 7.87
N ARG A 335 -3.08 -7.76 8.03
CA ARG A 335 -3.30 -8.51 9.27
C ARG A 335 -3.69 -9.97 9.01
N ARG A 336 -3.26 -10.89 9.88
CA ARG A 336 -3.57 -12.34 9.77
C ARG A 336 -3.09 -12.89 8.42
N ILE A 337 -1.78 -12.81 8.20
CA ILE A 337 -1.12 -13.29 6.98
C ILE A 337 -0.36 -14.58 7.31
N ARG A 338 -0.61 -15.63 6.53
CA ARG A 338 0.09 -16.92 6.61
C ARG A 338 0.87 -17.15 5.34
N ILE A 339 2.16 -17.44 5.46
CA ILE A 339 3.07 -17.77 4.36
C ILE A 339 3.69 -19.13 4.67
N GLU A 340 3.39 -20.14 3.86
CA GLU A 340 3.63 -21.53 4.22
C GLU A 340 4.32 -22.31 3.08
N TRP A 341 5.27 -23.18 3.41
CA TRP A 341 5.78 -24.24 2.52
C TRP A 341 6.23 -23.73 1.13
N SER A 342 7.03 -22.67 1.09
CA SER A 342 7.39 -21.99 -0.16
C SER A 342 8.91 -21.93 -0.34
N THR A 343 9.36 -21.92 -1.60
CA THR A 343 10.78 -21.76 -1.97
C THR A 343 10.98 -20.39 -2.59
N ILE A 344 11.89 -19.60 -2.03
CA ILE A 344 12.15 -18.22 -2.44
C ILE A 344 13.66 -18.01 -2.56
N ALA A 345 14.11 -17.70 -3.77
CA ALA A 345 15.49 -17.38 -4.10
C ALA A 345 15.50 -16.04 -4.83
N THR A 346 16.12 -15.02 -4.26
CA THR A 346 16.09 -13.66 -4.81
C THR A 346 17.43 -12.95 -4.65
N GLY A 347 17.58 -11.74 -5.20
CA GLY A 347 18.74 -10.89 -4.93
C GLY A 347 18.53 -9.86 -3.81
N ASP A 348 17.35 -9.84 -3.18
CA ASP A 348 17.03 -8.96 -2.05
C ASP A 348 16.23 -9.73 -0.97
N ASP A 349 15.37 -9.08 -0.19
CA ASP A 349 14.64 -9.74 0.90
C ASP A 349 13.80 -10.92 0.39
N CYS A 350 13.83 -12.02 1.14
CA CYS A 350 13.06 -13.22 0.87
C CYS A 350 11.58 -12.95 1.18
N ILE A 351 11.35 -12.44 2.39
CA ILE A 351 10.07 -11.92 2.85
C ILE A 351 10.38 -10.66 3.65
N ALA A 352 9.79 -9.53 3.26
CA ALA A 352 9.86 -8.28 3.98
C ALA A 352 8.53 -7.98 4.69
N ILE A 353 8.58 -7.79 6.01
CA ILE A 353 7.44 -7.41 6.85
C ILE A 353 7.55 -5.93 7.19
N ASN A 354 6.74 -5.11 6.54
CA ASN A 354 6.76 -3.66 6.68
C ASN A 354 5.67 -3.15 7.61
N ARG A 355 5.66 -1.83 7.84
CA ARG A 355 4.78 -1.12 8.78
C ARG A 355 3.29 -1.49 8.69
N GLY A 356 2.60 -1.30 9.81
CA GLY A 356 1.14 -1.49 9.93
C GLY A 356 0.73 -2.95 9.82
N THR A 357 1.61 -3.88 10.20
CA THR A 357 1.42 -5.31 9.93
C THR A 357 1.32 -6.11 11.22
N TYR A 358 0.28 -6.94 11.35
CA TYR A 358 -0.07 -7.61 12.61
C TYR A 358 -0.41 -9.09 12.41
N GLN A 359 -0.03 -9.96 13.34
CA GLN A 359 -0.40 -11.39 13.33
C GLN A 359 0.06 -12.10 12.06
N ILE A 360 1.38 -12.23 11.91
CA ILE A 360 2.02 -12.83 10.74
C ILE A 360 2.62 -14.17 11.14
N ASN A 361 2.33 -15.20 10.35
CA ASN A 361 2.89 -16.53 10.54
C ASN A 361 3.59 -16.99 9.26
N ILE A 362 4.90 -17.19 9.36
CA ILE A 362 5.75 -17.68 8.28
C ILE A 362 6.27 -19.05 8.71
N THR A 363 5.95 -20.11 7.96
CA THR A 363 6.31 -21.48 8.32
C THR A 363 6.84 -22.24 7.11
N GLY A 364 7.94 -22.99 7.26
CA GLY A 364 8.35 -23.93 6.20
C GLY A 364 8.94 -23.26 4.96
N ILE A 365 9.70 -22.17 5.11
CA ILE A 365 10.27 -21.44 3.97
C ILE A 365 11.69 -21.90 3.68
N ALA A 366 11.95 -22.30 2.43
CA ALA A 366 13.30 -22.48 1.90
C ALA A 366 13.73 -21.17 1.25
N CYS A 367 14.62 -20.44 1.92
CA CYS A 367 15.04 -19.11 1.56
C CYS A 367 16.50 -19.11 1.09
N GLY A 368 16.79 -18.62 -0.11
CA GLY A 368 18.17 -18.35 -0.52
C GLY A 368 18.52 -18.74 -1.96
N PRO A 369 19.42 -17.99 -2.62
CA PRO A 369 20.11 -16.78 -2.13
C PRO A 369 19.18 -15.58 -1.88
N GLY A 370 19.69 -14.50 -1.28
CA GLY A 370 18.94 -13.27 -0.97
C GLY A 370 19.29 -12.66 0.39
N HIS A 371 18.52 -11.67 0.84
CA HIS A 371 18.73 -10.93 2.10
C HIS A 371 18.02 -11.53 3.32
N GLY A 372 17.36 -12.67 3.19
CA GLY A 372 16.69 -13.36 4.30
C GLY A 372 15.30 -12.80 4.62
N ILE A 373 14.79 -13.08 5.81
CA ILE A 373 13.47 -12.60 6.26
C ILE A 373 13.68 -11.37 7.13
N SER A 374 13.12 -10.24 6.69
CA SER A 374 13.41 -8.92 7.25
C SER A 374 12.14 -8.25 7.76
N ILE A 375 12.13 -7.84 9.02
CA ILE A 375 11.14 -6.90 9.57
C ILE A 375 11.69 -5.48 9.38
N GLY A 376 10.99 -4.68 8.58
CA GLY A 376 11.35 -3.31 8.25
C GLY A 376 11.97 -3.13 6.86
N SER A 377 12.47 -1.94 6.53
CA SER A 377 12.88 -0.90 7.49
C SER A 377 11.70 -0.15 8.14
N LEU A 378 11.65 -0.14 9.48
CA LEU A 378 10.60 0.55 10.25
C LEU A 378 11.05 1.94 10.72
N GLY A 379 10.09 2.87 10.85
CA GLY A 379 10.32 4.16 11.52
C GLY A 379 10.81 5.29 10.64
N LYS A 380 10.87 5.09 9.31
CA LYS A 380 11.35 6.12 8.35
C LYS A 380 10.54 7.42 8.45
N ASP A 381 9.22 7.27 8.51
CA ASP A 381 8.28 8.41 8.43
C ASP A 381 8.07 9.08 9.80
N LYS A 382 8.78 8.62 10.85
CA LYS A 382 8.67 9.09 12.26
C LYS A 382 7.24 9.14 12.78
N SER A 383 6.36 8.30 12.24
CA SER A 383 4.96 8.16 12.66
C SER A 383 4.85 7.07 13.73
N SER A 384 3.95 7.25 14.70
CA SER A 384 3.62 6.20 15.66
C SER A 384 2.94 4.97 15.01
N SER A 385 2.42 5.11 13.77
CA SER A 385 1.79 4.03 13.01
C SER A 385 2.76 2.98 12.42
N GLU A 386 4.06 3.11 12.70
CA GLU A 386 5.13 2.18 12.31
C GLU A 386 5.15 0.96 13.25
N GLU A 387 4.04 0.21 13.24
CA GLU A 387 3.80 -0.90 14.16
C GLU A 387 3.93 -2.25 13.43
N VAL A 388 4.72 -3.16 14.00
CA VAL A 388 4.76 -4.57 13.61
C VAL A 388 4.68 -5.43 14.86
N THR A 389 3.70 -6.33 14.95
CA THR A 389 3.57 -7.18 16.13
C THR A 389 2.90 -8.52 15.89
N ASP A 390 3.16 -9.46 16.79
CA ASP A 390 2.68 -10.85 16.71
C ASP A 390 3.19 -11.54 15.44
N VAL A 391 4.52 -11.61 15.31
CA VAL A 391 5.19 -12.24 14.17
C VAL A 391 5.80 -13.56 14.62
N ILE A 392 5.49 -14.64 13.92
CA ILE A 392 6.10 -15.95 14.12
C ILE A 392 6.75 -16.37 12.80
N VAL A 393 8.03 -16.70 12.85
CA VAL A 393 8.79 -17.30 11.74
C VAL A 393 9.36 -18.61 12.25
N LYS A 394 8.94 -19.72 11.65
CA LYS A 394 9.39 -21.04 12.10
C LYS A 394 9.67 -22.05 11.01
N GLN A 395 10.48 -23.06 11.32
CA GLN A 395 10.77 -24.17 10.40
C GLN A 395 11.31 -23.66 9.05
N CYS A 396 12.23 -22.70 9.09
CA CYS A 396 12.76 -22.05 7.87
C CYS A 396 14.24 -22.40 7.66
N ASN A 397 14.63 -22.56 6.41
CA ASN A 397 16.01 -22.80 6.01
C ASN A 397 16.54 -21.59 5.23
N PHE A 398 17.72 -21.10 5.59
CA PHE A 398 18.41 -20.03 4.88
C PHE A 398 19.66 -20.58 4.23
N THR A 399 19.77 -20.50 2.90
CA THR A 399 20.91 -21.07 2.14
C THR A 399 21.64 -19.99 1.36
N ARG A 400 22.91 -19.74 1.71
CA ARG A 400 23.77 -18.75 1.03
C ARG A 400 23.12 -17.36 0.93
N THR A 401 22.40 -16.97 1.99
CA THR A 401 21.81 -15.63 2.12
C THR A 401 22.77 -14.67 2.79
N THR A 402 22.63 -13.36 2.52
CA THR A 402 23.41 -12.33 3.20
C THR A 402 22.95 -12.13 4.65
N ASN A 403 21.66 -12.34 4.94
CA ASN A 403 21.14 -12.38 6.30
C ASN A 403 20.20 -13.57 6.51
N GLY A 404 20.01 -13.96 7.76
CA GLY A 404 18.99 -14.92 8.16
C GLY A 404 17.70 -14.21 8.54
N VAL A 405 17.49 -14.04 9.85
CA VAL A 405 16.37 -13.26 10.40
C VAL A 405 16.85 -11.88 10.85
N ARG A 406 16.18 -10.84 10.36
CA ARG A 406 16.61 -9.45 10.54
C ARG A 406 15.47 -8.56 11.03
N ILE A 407 15.76 -7.68 11.99
CA ILE A 407 14.92 -6.54 12.35
C ILE A 407 15.71 -5.28 12.03
N LYS A 408 15.16 -4.41 11.18
CA LYS A 408 15.83 -3.20 10.66
C LYS A 408 14.98 -1.98 10.94
N THR A 409 15.51 -1.00 11.67
CA THR A 409 14.78 0.22 12.02
C THR A 409 15.63 1.46 11.79
N TRP A 410 15.01 2.52 11.29
CA TRP A 410 15.69 3.80 11.09
C TRP A 410 16.16 4.40 12.41
N GLN A 411 17.38 4.93 12.40
CA GLN A 411 17.87 5.77 13.49
C GLN A 411 16.96 7.01 13.70
N GLY A 412 16.64 7.32 14.95
CA GLY A 412 15.64 8.35 15.30
C GLY A 412 14.21 8.02 14.88
N GLY A 413 13.93 6.78 14.46
CA GLY A 413 12.59 6.31 14.12
C GLY A 413 11.68 6.22 15.34
N VAL A 414 10.37 6.23 15.09
CA VAL A 414 9.32 6.10 16.12
C VAL A 414 8.39 4.96 15.70
N GLY A 415 7.83 4.24 16.67
CA GLY A 415 6.96 3.07 16.46
C GLY A 415 7.31 1.93 17.41
N PHE A 416 6.77 0.74 17.16
CA PHE A 416 7.17 -0.46 17.90
C PHE A 416 7.18 -1.73 17.05
N ALA A 417 8.13 -2.61 17.37
CA ALA A 417 8.20 -3.98 16.88
C ALA A 417 8.17 -4.92 18.10
N SER A 418 7.12 -5.73 18.26
CA SER A 418 6.98 -6.52 19.49
C SER A 418 6.31 -7.88 19.35
N ARG A 419 6.59 -8.79 20.29
CA ARG A 419 6.06 -10.17 20.30
C ARG A 419 6.43 -10.89 19.01
N ILE A 420 7.73 -11.06 18.82
CA ILE A 420 8.32 -11.67 17.63
C ILE A 420 9.01 -12.96 18.04
N ILE A 421 8.72 -14.06 17.35
CA ILE A 421 9.29 -15.37 17.61
C ILE A 421 9.94 -15.87 16.33
N PHE A 422 11.22 -16.20 16.42
CA PHE A 422 11.95 -16.93 15.40
C PHE A 422 12.35 -18.28 16.01
N GLU A 423 11.91 -19.38 15.40
CA GLU A 423 11.98 -20.71 16.03
C GLU A 423 12.26 -21.83 15.02
N ASP A 424 13.05 -22.85 15.36
CA ASP A 424 13.33 -23.97 14.45
C ASP A 424 13.91 -23.50 13.09
N ILE A 425 15.03 -22.77 13.12
CA ILE A 425 15.64 -22.18 11.92
C ILE A 425 17.00 -22.83 11.65
N ASN A 426 17.24 -23.20 10.39
CA ASN A 426 18.52 -23.73 9.95
C ASN A 426 19.24 -22.75 9.00
N PHE A 427 20.51 -22.46 9.28
CA PHE A 427 21.38 -21.62 8.47
C PHE A 427 22.40 -22.47 7.70
N ILE A 428 22.54 -22.26 6.40
CA ILE A 428 23.49 -22.96 5.53
C ILE A 428 24.32 -21.90 4.82
N SER A 429 25.53 -21.67 5.32
CA SER A 429 26.42 -20.62 4.83
C SER A 429 25.74 -19.24 4.75
N THR A 430 24.98 -18.86 5.78
CA THR A 430 24.34 -17.54 5.87
C THR A 430 25.28 -16.54 6.52
N ARG A 431 25.60 -15.42 5.85
CA ARG A 431 26.60 -14.45 6.34
C ARG A 431 26.25 -13.83 7.70
N ASN A 432 25.06 -13.24 7.81
CA ASN A 432 24.57 -12.63 9.05
C ASN A 432 23.28 -13.31 9.55
N PRO A 433 23.37 -14.46 10.22
CA PRO A 433 22.21 -15.27 10.63
C PRO A 433 21.16 -14.53 11.47
N ILE A 434 21.59 -13.75 12.47
CA ILE A 434 20.67 -13.05 13.39
C ILE A 434 21.08 -11.58 13.48
N ILE A 435 20.18 -10.67 13.11
CA ILE A 435 20.43 -9.22 13.16
C ILE A 435 19.26 -8.46 13.79
N ILE A 436 19.58 -7.56 14.73
CA ILE A 436 18.78 -6.37 15.01
C ILE A 436 19.66 -5.16 14.70
N ASP A 437 19.22 -4.30 13.79
CA ASP A 437 19.91 -3.06 13.40
C ASP A 437 18.96 -1.86 13.58
N GLN A 438 19.15 -1.11 14.67
CA GLN A 438 18.47 0.16 14.92
C GLN A 438 19.25 1.39 14.43
N THR A 439 20.36 1.19 13.73
CA THR A 439 21.23 2.26 13.20
C THR A 439 21.01 2.50 11.70
N TYR A 440 19.98 1.88 11.12
CA TYR A 440 19.74 1.90 9.68
C TYR A 440 19.50 3.32 9.13
N CYS A 441 20.07 3.54 7.95
CA CYS A 441 19.98 4.77 7.17
C CYS A 441 20.23 4.43 5.68
N ASP A 442 19.80 5.29 4.77
CA ASP A 442 19.96 5.11 3.32
C ASP A 442 21.23 5.75 2.73
N LYS A 443 22.22 6.04 3.58
CA LYS A 443 23.50 6.62 3.17
C LYS A 443 24.63 5.61 3.34
N PRO A 444 25.72 5.72 2.55
CA PRO A 444 26.89 4.90 2.76
C PRO A 444 27.41 5.00 4.19
N TYR A 445 28.05 3.93 4.67
CA TYR A 445 28.63 3.86 6.00
C TYR A 445 29.53 5.09 6.28
N GLY A 446 29.33 5.73 7.43
CA GLY A 446 30.03 6.96 7.83
C GLY A 446 29.33 8.28 7.48
N TYR A 447 28.31 8.27 6.61
CA TYR A 447 27.53 9.47 6.27
C TYR A 447 26.22 9.60 7.07
N CYS A 448 25.89 8.60 7.86
CA CYS A 448 24.71 8.62 8.70
C CYS A 448 25.02 9.43 9.96
N LYS A 449 24.24 10.49 10.18
CA LYS A 449 24.27 11.24 11.44
C LYS A 449 23.85 10.25 12.52
N ASN A 450 24.69 9.89 13.48
CA ASN A 450 24.32 8.97 14.57
C ASN A 450 23.18 9.58 15.40
N VAL A 451 21.93 9.35 14.98
CA VAL A 451 20.75 9.93 15.63
C VAL A 451 20.31 8.96 16.73
N PRO A 452 20.38 9.38 18.02
CA PRO A 452 19.91 8.53 19.10
C PRO A 452 18.37 8.43 19.06
N GLY A 453 17.82 7.33 19.57
CA GLY A 453 16.42 6.92 19.38
C GLY A 453 16.24 5.95 18.21
N ALA A 454 15.18 5.15 18.24
CA ALA A 454 14.77 4.21 17.20
C ALA A 454 13.38 3.66 17.54
N VAL A 455 12.78 2.91 16.60
CA VAL A 455 11.56 2.12 16.85
C VAL A 455 11.78 1.20 18.03
N LYS A 456 10.83 1.15 18.98
CA LYS A 456 10.97 0.34 20.19
C LYS A 456 10.85 -1.16 19.86
N VAL A 457 11.91 -1.94 20.07
CA VAL A 457 11.93 -3.40 19.84
C VAL A 457 11.80 -4.14 21.17
N THR A 458 10.73 -4.92 21.35
CA THR A 458 10.47 -5.62 22.63
C THR A 458 9.92 -7.03 22.49
N GLY A 459 10.41 -7.97 23.30
CA GLY A 459 9.85 -9.33 23.33
C GLY A 459 10.17 -10.08 22.04
N VAL A 460 11.46 -10.29 21.77
CA VAL A 460 11.93 -11.04 20.60
C VAL A 460 12.58 -12.33 21.09
N THR A 461 12.06 -13.47 20.65
CA THR A 461 12.58 -14.79 21.02
C THR A 461 13.27 -15.42 19.82
N TYR A 462 14.51 -15.85 20.02
CA TYR A 462 15.26 -16.70 19.10
C TYR A 462 15.44 -18.06 19.78
N GLN A 463 14.85 -19.12 19.20
CA GLN A 463 14.90 -20.45 19.82
C GLN A 463 15.18 -21.56 18.81
N ARG A 464 15.97 -22.58 19.20
CA ARG A 464 16.26 -23.78 18.41
C ARG A 464 16.72 -23.41 17.00
N MET A 465 17.84 -22.71 16.95
CA MET A 465 18.44 -22.26 15.70
C MET A 465 19.81 -22.87 15.52
N HIS A 466 20.06 -23.46 14.37
CA HIS A 466 21.31 -24.18 14.12
C HIS A 466 21.88 -23.83 12.76
N GLY A 467 23.18 -24.06 12.54
CA GLY A 467 23.75 -24.00 11.19
C GLY A 467 25.12 -23.35 11.11
N THR A 468 25.44 -22.81 9.93
CA THR A 468 26.76 -22.27 9.63
C THR A 468 26.73 -20.87 9.01
N SER A 469 27.81 -20.12 9.24
CA SER A 469 28.10 -18.84 8.58
C SER A 469 29.53 -18.84 8.00
N PRO A 470 29.75 -18.26 6.80
CA PRO A 470 31.11 -18.03 6.30
C PRO A 470 31.84 -16.92 7.08
N ASP A 471 31.09 -15.99 7.66
CA ASP A 471 31.60 -14.81 8.34
C ASP A 471 31.74 -15.09 9.86
N PRO A 472 32.71 -14.47 10.55
CA PRO A 472 32.97 -14.77 11.97
C PRO A 472 31.85 -14.28 12.89
N VAL A 473 31.20 -13.16 12.58
CA VAL A 473 30.13 -12.58 13.41
C VAL A 473 28.78 -13.16 12.98
N ALA A 474 28.20 -14.00 13.84
CA ALA A 474 26.94 -14.68 13.52
C ALA A 474 25.69 -14.00 14.12
N VAL A 475 25.87 -13.21 15.18
CA VAL A 475 24.78 -12.52 15.89
C VAL A 475 25.16 -11.06 16.07
N THR A 476 24.33 -10.16 15.58
CA THR A 476 24.51 -8.71 15.71
C THR A 476 23.25 -8.08 16.30
N LEU A 477 23.34 -7.57 17.53
CA LEU A 477 22.25 -6.86 18.21
C LEU A 477 22.65 -5.42 18.47
N THR A 478 22.44 -4.54 17.49
CA THR A 478 22.80 -3.13 17.58
C THR A 478 21.57 -2.29 17.90
N CYS A 479 21.39 -1.98 19.19
CA CYS A 479 20.25 -1.23 19.66
C CYS A 479 20.62 0.20 20.07
N SER A 480 19.65 1.10 19.95
CA SER A 480 19.77 2.52 20.23
C SER A 480 19.76 2.78 21.74
N PRO A 481 20.63 3.64 22.28
CA PRO A 481 20.69 3.91 23.72
C PRO A 481 19.43 4.61 24.27
N LEU A 482 18.68 5.34 23.44
CA LEU A 482 17.40 5.96 23.83
C LEU A 482 16.18 5.06 23.55
N ALA A 483 16.37 3.93 22.88
CA ALA A 483 15.31 2.96 22.61
C ALA A 483 15.88 1.52 22.69
N PRO A 484 16.46 1.13 23.84
CA PRO A 484 17.14 -0.15 23.98
C PRO A 484 16.18 -1.31 23.69
N CYS A 485 16.69 -2.34 23.04
CA CYS A 485 15.92 -3.56 22.82
C CYS A 485 15.73 -4.27 24.17
N SER A 486 14.53 -4.75 24.46
CA SER A 486 14.24 -5.39 25.76
C SER A 486 13.41 -6.66 25.63
N GLY A 487 13.54 -7.56 26.59
CA GLY A 487 12.88 -8.86 26.53
C GLY A 487 13.39 -9.71 25.36
N ILE A 488 14.68 -9.60 25.03
CA ILE A 488 15.32 -10.51 24.07
C ILE A 488 15.53 -11.86 24.76
N VAL A 489 15.19 -12.95 24.11
CA VAL A 489 15.39 -14.30 24.64
C VAL A 489 16.12 -15.13 23.59
N MET A 490 17.24 -15.76 23.96
CA MET A 490 17.97 -16.68 23.09
C MET A 490 18.11 -18.04 23.76
N LYS A 491 17.61 -19.10 23.14
CA LYS A 491 17.67 -20.47 23.66
C LYS A 491 18.06 -21.46 22.57
N GLU A 492 19.01 -22.36 22.84
CA GLU A 492 19.38 -23.41 21.90
C GLU A 492 19.80 -22.84 20.52
N VAL A 493 20.63 -21.79 20.52
CA VAL A 493 21.13 -21.14 19.29
C VAL A 493 22.57 -21.59 19.08
N MET A 494 22.83 -22.43 18.07
CA MET A 494 24.15 -23.02 17.80
C MET A 494 24.59 -22.78 16.36
N ILE A 495 25.39 -21.74 16.15
CA ILE A 495 25.88 -21.33 14.83
C ILE A 495 27.40 -21.40 14.81
N ARG A 496 27.96 -22.14 13.85
CA ARG A 496 29.42 -22.31 13.68
C ARG A 496 29.90 -21.65 12.39
N ARG A 497 31.21 -21.48 12.26
CA ARG A 497 31.78 -21.08 10.97
C ARG A 497 31.71 -22.25 9.98
N ASP A 498 31.62 -21.94 8.69
CA ASP A 498 31.64 -22.94 7.61
C ASP A 498 32.90 -23.83 7.66
N ASP A 499 34.03 -23.27 8.11
CA ASP A 499 35.30 -23.98 8.32
C ASP A 499 35.38 -24.81 9.62
N GLY A 500 34.27 -24.92 10.36
CA GLY A 500 34.19 -25.60 11.65
C GLY A 500 34.64 -24.76 12.85
N GLY A 501 35.16 -23.55 12.61
CA GLY A 501 35.59 -22.59 13.63
C GLY A 501 34.44 -22.04 14.48
N ALA A 502 34.80 -21.34 15.55
CA ALA A 502 33.83 -20.66 16.42
C ALA A 502 33.36 -19.34 15.80
N THR A 503 32.09 -19.01 16.01
CA THR A 503 31.52 -17.69 15.68
C THR A 503 31.60 -16.75 16.88
N SER A 504 31.44 -15.46 16.63
CA SER A 504 31.35 -14.38 17.61
C SER A 504 30.02 -13.63 17.48
N SER A 505 29.74 -12.77 18.45
CA SER A 505 28.59 -11.87 18.43
C SER A 505 29.03 -10.42 18.66
N PHE A 506 28.21 -9.49 18.18
CA PHE A 506 28.25 -8.08 18.54
C PHE A 506 26.94 -7.70 19.22
N CYS A 507 27.00 -6.96 20.32
CA CYS A 507 25.80 -6.48 20.98
C CYS A 507 25.99 -5.13 21.69
N SER A 508 25.00 -4.25 21.56
CA SER A 508 24.91 -2.98 22.26
C SER A 508 23.45 -2.65 22.62
N ASN A 509 23.23 -2.15 23.84
CA ASN A 509 21.93 -1.68 24.35
C ASN A 509 20.75 -2.68 24.19
N ALA A 510 21.04 -3.99 24.23
CA ALA A 510 20.02 -5.02 24.24
C ALA A 510 19.96 -5.68 25.62
N LEU A 511 18.73 -5.87 26.12
CA LEU A 511 18.44 -6.42 27.44
C LEU A 511 17.59 -7.68 27.29
N GLY A 512 17.97 -8.74 28.00
CA GLY A 512 17.32 -10.03 27.84
C GLY A 512 18.06 -11.18 28.48
N SER A 513 17.68 -12.40 28.10
CA SER A 513 18.25 -13.64 28.61
C SER A 513 18.83 -14.52 27.51
N ILE A 514 19.87 -15.27 27.86
CA ILE A 514 20.51 -16.26 26.99
C ILE A 514 20.71 -17.59 27.73
N GLY A 515 20.35 -18.70 27.10
CA GLY A 515 20.60 -20.05 27.62
C GLY A 515 22.08 -20.43 27.58
N LYS A 516 22.49 -21.39 28.43
CA LYS A 516 23.88 -21.90 28.49
C LYS A 516 24.33 -22.58 27.21
N GLU A 517 23.40 -23.17 26.46
CA GLU A 517 23.63 -23.91 25.22
C GLU A 517 23.59 -23.02 23.97
N CYS A 518 23.96 -21.73 24.11
CA CYS A 518 24.00 -20.80 22.99
C CYS A 518 25.45 -20.51 22.55
N GLN A 519 25.73 -20.70 21.26
CA GLN A 519 26.95 -20.33 20.57
C GLN A 519 26.61 -19.56 19.27
N PRO A 520 27.11 -18.32 19.08
CA PRO A 520 28.05 -17.61 19.94
C PRO A 520 27.41 -17.10 21.24
N LYS A 521 28.24 -16.89 22.28
CA LYS A 521 27.80 -16.16 23.48
C LYS A 521 27.47 -14.73 23.11
N VAL A 522 26.46 -14.13 23.75
CA VAL A 522 26.03 -12.75 23.54
C VAL A 522 26.11 -11.99 24.85
N ASN A 523 27.21 -11.27 25.07
CA ASN A 523 27.62 -10.79 26.40
C ASN A 523 26.72 -9.70 27.02
N CYS A 524 25.89 -9.01 26.22
CA CYS A 524 24.93 -8.05 26.73
C CYS A 524 23.67 -8.70 27.34
N LEU A 525 23.44 -10.00 27.08
CA LEU A 525 22.29 -10.74 27.59
C LEU A 525 22.68 -11.49 28.86
N THR A 526 21.77 -11.55 29.82
CA THR A 526 22.00 -12.23 31.09
C THR A 526 21.87 -13.74 30.92
N THR A 527 22.88 -14.51 31.33
CA THR A 527 22.81 -15.98 31.28
C THR A 527 21.77 -16.50 32.27
N THR A 528 20.81 -17.29 31.79
CA THR A 528 19.83 -17.97 32.65
C THR A 528 20.33 -19.35 33.07
N SER A 529 19.95 -19.76 34.29
CA SER A 529 20.34 -21.02 34.94
C SER A 529 19.98 -22.25 34.15
#